data_AF-A0A0K3B5W4-F1
#
_entry.id   AF-A0A0K3B5W4-F1
#
_cell.length_a   1.000
_cell.length_b   1.000
_cell.length_c   1.000
_cell.angle_alpha   90.00
_cell.angle_beta   90.00
_cell.angle_gamma   90.00
#
_symmetry.space_group_name_H-M   'P 1'
#
loop_
_entity.id
_entity.type
_entity.pdbx_description
1 polymer ?
#
loop_
_entity_poly.entity_id
_entity_poly.type
_entity_poly.pdbx_seq_one_letter_code
_entity_poly.pdbx_strand_id
1 'polypeptide(L)'
;MTKPVAAPDIRPVLGGNPADLGVHKGFLRAFAAFYRDPVARLTLVITSLLLCYVGGAAMFYIHGIHFNEGGPAISPYLHWFLDSTVGFIALTPVIAVLLPLTTRLVLGLPNWVFPVLLGFMFAVVTIPGPLAHDMLVARGTPLANLITHHFGDPSIVMPPPTPYSDLAKMTHQFVGGLPVYLLLSTVAYLLVRAVVSRWQKSS
;
A
#
# COMPACT_ATOMS: atom_id res chain seq x y z
N MET A 1 -22.02 -34.91 -4.24
CA MET A 1 -22.50 -33.53 -4.15
C MET A 1 -21.73 -32.80 -3.07
N THR A 2 -20.71 -32.02 -3.44
CA THR A 2 -19.92 -31.20 -2.52
C THR A 2 -20.75 -30.01 -2.06
N LYS A 3 -21.05 -29.92 -0.76
CA LYS A 3 -21.68 -28.72 -0.18
C LYS A 3 -20.86 -27.49 -0.60
N PRO A 4 -21.47 -26.44 -1.18
CA PRO A 4 -20.77 -25.20 -1.40
C PRO A 4 -20.33 -24.70 -0.02
N VAL A 5 -19.02 -24.65 0.20
CA VAL A 5 -18.44 -24.02 1.37
C VAL A 5 -18.82 -22.56 1.26
N ALA A 6 -19.81 -22.12 2.04
CA ALA A 6 -20.20 -20.73 2.13
C ALA A 6 -18.92 -19.92 2.38
N ALA A 7 -18.60 -19.04 1.44
CA ALA A 7 -17.47 -18.15 1.57
C ALA A 7 -17.63 -17.44 2.92
N PRO A 8 -16.66 -17.54 3.84
CA PRO A 8 -16.81 -17.05 5.21
C PRO A 8 -17.22 -15.57 5.14
N ASP A 9 -18.36 -15.28 5.75
CA ASP A 9 -18.90 -13.93 5.83
C ASP A 9 -17.86 -13.09 6.56
N ILE A 10 -17.37 -12.05 5.89
CA ILE A 10 -16.40 -11.10 6.45
C ILE A 10 -17.09 -9.94 7.17
N ARG A 11 -18.43 -9.86 7.15
CA ARG A 11 -19.18 -8.93 8.00
C ARG A 11 -18.83 -9.09 9.49
N PRO A 12 -18.70 -10.30 10.07
CA PRO A 12 -18.18 -10.46 11.43
C PRO A 12 -16.68 -10.16 11.57
N VAL A 13 -15.91 -10.11 10.47
CA VAL A 13 -14.46 -9.89 10.44
C VAL A 13 -14.09 -8.40 10.37
N LEU A 14 -15.03 -7.56 9.92
CA LEU A 14 -14.93 -6.09 9.90
C LEU A 14 -15.91 -5.40 10.88
N GLY A 15 -16.60 -6.21 11.70
CA GLY A 15 -17.34 -5.78 12.88
C GLY A 15 -18.79 -5.32 12.65
N GLY A 16 -19.72 -6.04 13.27
CA GLY A 16 -20.88 -5.47 13.97
C GLY A 16 -22.07 -4.96 13.15
N ASN A 17 -23.23 -4.91 13.82
CA ASN A 17 -24.46 -4.28 13.35
C ASN A 17 -24.15 -2.81 12.94
N PRO A 18 -24.58 -2.31 11.77
CA PRO A 18 -24.30 -0.94 11.31
C PRO A 18 -24.58 0.17 12.33
N ALA A 19 -25.48 -0.08 13.28
CA ALA A 19 -25.81 0.81 14.40
C ALA A 19 -24.63 1.04 15.38
N ASP A 20 -23.66 0.13 15.47
CA ASP A 20 -22.50 0.24 16.38
C ASP A 20 -21.33 1.03 15.80
N LEU A 21 -21.38 1.43 14.52
CA LEU A 21 -20.32 2.22 13.87
C LEU A 21 -20.23 3.68 14.38
N GLY A 22 -21.01 4.03 15.41
CA GLY A 22 -20.77 5.21 16.21
C GLY A 22 -20.86 6.50 15.40
N VAL A 23 -21.89 6.64 14.57
CA VAL A 23 -22.15 7.86 13.77
C VAL A 23 -22.20 9.13 14.66
N HIS A 24 -22.47 8.97 15.95
CA HIS A 24 -22.49 10.03 16.97
C HIS A 24 -21.16 10.23 17.74
N LYS A 25 -20.13 9.41 17.50
CA LYS A 25 -18.81 9.50 18.15
C LYS A 25 -17.83 10.03 17.10
N GLY A 26 -17.25 11.21 17.33
CA GLY A 26 -16.43 11.93 16.34
C GLY A 26 -15.39 11.06 15.60
N PHE A 27 -15.06 11.46 14.36
CA PHE A 27 -14.27 10.71 13.37
C PHE A 27 -13.09 9.91 13.95
N LEU A 28 -12.26 10.53 14.79
CA LEU A 28 -11.09 9.89 15.42
C LEU A 28 -11.46 8.73 16.37
N ARG A 29 -12.54 8.86 17.15
CA ARG A 29 -12.98 7.80 18.09
C ARG A 29 -13.48 6.58 17.33
N ALA A 30 -14.11 6.78 16.18
CA ALA A 30 -14.61 5.69 15.37
C ALA A 30 -13.47 4.93 14.66
N PHE A 31 -12.40 5.61 14.25
CA PHE A 31 -11.19 4.97 13.73
C PHE A 31 -10.44 4.20 14.81
N ALA A 32 -10.31 4.78 16.01
CA ALA A 32 -9.72 4.09 17.15
C ALA A 32 -10.54 2.83 17.55
N ALA A 33 -11.87 2.89 17.43
CA ALA A 33 -12.74 1.74 17.69
C ALA A 33 -12.55 0.61 16.66
N PHE A 34 -12.40 0.94 15.38
CA PHE A 34 -12.13 -0.04 14.31
C PHE A 34 -10.90 -0.89 14.63
N TYR A 35 -9.80 -0.27 15.08
CA TYR A 35 -8.56 -0.98 15.39
C TYR A 35 -8.52 -1.67 16.77
N ARG A 36 -9.63 -1.68 17.52
CA ARG A 36 -9.75 -2.55 18.70
C ARG A 36 -9.93 -4.01 18.31
N ASP A 37 -10.44 -4.27 17.11
CA ASP A 37 -10.57 -5.61 16.56
C ASP A 37 -9.18 -6.17 16.17
N PRO A 38 -8.77 -7.34 16.68
CA PRO A 38 -7.51 -7.97 16.28
C PRO A 38 -7.42 -8.26 14.78
N VAL A 39 -8.53 -8.54 14.10
CA VAL A 39 -8.53 -8.77 12.65
C VAL A 39 -8.32 -7.48 11.88
N ALA A 40 -8.87 -6.35 12.33
CA ALA A 40 -8.59 -5.05 11.71
C ALA A 40 -7.09 -4.71 11.77
N ARG A 41 -6.42 -5.03 12.89
CA ARG A 41 -4.96 -4.86 13.05
C ARG A 41 -4.16 -5.80 12.14
N LEU A 42 -4.56 -7.07 12.06
CA LEU A 42 -3.95 -8.02 11.13
C LEU A 42 -4.11 -7.55 9.68
N THR A 43 -5.28 -7.04 9.33
CA THR A 43 -5.58 -6.48 8.00
C THR A 43 -4.67 -5.31 7.69
N LEU A 44 -4.45 -4.39 8.65
CA LEU A 44 -3.50 -3.29 8.49
C LEU A 44 -2.08 -3.80 8.21
N VAL A 45 -1.58 -4.76 9.00
CA VAL A 45 -0.22 -5.31 8.80
C VAL A 45 -0.07 -5.94 7.42
N ILE A 46 -0.97 -6.85 7.04
CA ILE A 46 -0.90 -7.55 5.76
C ILE A 46 -1.04 -6.57 4.59
N THR A 47 -2.00 -5.65 4.68
CA THR A 47 -2.26 -4.66 3.62
C THR A 47 -1.08 -3.71 3.47
N SER A 48 -0.51 -3.19 4.56
CA SER A 48 0.68 -2.32 4.49
C SER A 48 1.89 -3.04 3.89
N LEU A 49 2.13 -4.30 4.29
CA LEU A 49 3.23 -5.09 3.72
C LEU A 49 3.05 -5.27 2.20
N LEU A 50 1.85 -5.65 1.76
CA LEU A 50 1.61 -5.88 0.34
C LEU A 50 1.57 -4.56 -0.45
N LEU A 51 0.75 -3.59 -0.06
CA LEU A 51 0.56 -2.38 -0.86
C LEU A 51 1.74 -1.41 -0.77
N CYS A 52 2.33 -1.23 0.41
CA CYS A 52 3.41 -0.25 0.58
C CYS A 52 4.79 -0.86 0.27
N TYR A 53 5.07 -2.09 0.71
CA TYR A 53 6.40 -2.69 0.51
C TYR A 53 6.51 -3.44 -0.83
N VAL A 54 5.63 -4.41 -1.08
CA VAL A 54 5.62 -5.13 -2.38
C VAL A 54 5.18 -4.20 -3.52
N GLY A 55 4.19 -3.34 -3.28
CA GLY A 55 3.82 -2.29 -4.23
C GLY A 55 4.96 -1.28 -4.44
N GLY A 56 5.72 -0.94 -3.40
CA GLY A 56 6.94 -0.13 -3.52
C GLY A 56 7.99 -0.77 -4.43
N ALA A 57 8.16 -2.10 -4.35
CA ALA A 57 9.02 -2.86 -5.27
C ALA A 57 8.58 -2.74 -6.74
N ALA A 58 7.27 -2.86 -6.97
CA ALA A 58 6.72 -2.70 -8.31
C ALA A 58 6.91 -1.26 -8.82
N MET A 59 6.70 -0.25 -7.98
CA MET A 59 6.90 1.15 -8.38
C MET A 59 8.37 1.47 -8.62
N PHE A 60 9.28 0.89 -7.84
CA PHE A 60 10.72 0.98 -8.11
C PHE A 60 11.07 0.42 -9.49
N TYR A 61 10.52 -0.75 -9.85
CA TYR A 61 10.71 -1.29 -11.20
C TYR A 61 10.16 -0.35 -12.27
N ILE A 62 8.96 0.18 -12.09
CA ILE A 62 8.33 1.07 -13.08
C ILE A 62 9.10 2.37 -13.24
N HIS A 63 9.36 3.10 -12.15
CA HIS A 63 10.00 4.41 -12.19
C HIS A 63 11.51 4.30 -12.39
N GLY A 64 12.19 3.46 -11.60
CA GLY A 64 13.64 3.34 -11.62
C GLY A 64 14.19 2.56 -12.82
N ILE A 65 13.53 1.48 -13.24
CA ILE A 65 14.04 0.60 -14.30
C ILE A 65 13.35 0.86 -15.64
N HIS A 66 12.02 0.82 -15.69
CA HIS A 66 11.28 0.93 -16.95
C HIS A 66 11.31 2.34 -17.53
N PHE A 67 11.02 3.35 -16.71
CA PHE A 67 11.04 4.75 -17.16
C PHE A 67 12.43 5.40 -17.02
N ASN A 68 13.37 4.80 -16.27
CA ASN A 68 14.69 5.35 -16.01
C ASN A 68 14.61 6.77 -15.39
N GLU A 69 13.74 6.97 -14.41
CA GLU A 69 13.57 8.24 -13.70
C GLU A 69 14.75 8.54 -12.75
N GLY A 70 15.64 7.56 -12.54
CA GLY A 70 16.91 7.73 -11.84
C GLY A 70 16.88 7.33 -10.37
N GLY A 71 17.96 7.67 -9.66
CA GLY A 71 18.17 7.30 -8.27
C GLY A 71 19.53 7.74 -7.70
N PRO A 72 19.74 7.56 -6.38
CA PRO A 72 21.07 7.62 -5.77
C PRO A 72 22.03 6.61 -6.41
N ALA A 73 23.32 6.95 -6.45
CA ALA A 73 24.37 6.12 -7.05
C ALA A 73 24.75 4.95 -6.14
N ILE A 74 23.80 4.02 -5.96
CA ILE A 74 23.90 2.83 -5.11
C ILE A 74 23.36 1.62 -5.86
N SER A 75 23.56 0.42 -5.31
CA SER A 75 23.04 -0.81 -5.91
C SER A 75 21.50 -0.76 -6.07
N PRO A 76 20.93 -1.32 -7.15
CA PRO A 76 19.48 -1.35 -7.35
C PRO A 76 18.71 -1.97 -6.18
N TYR A 77 19.29 -2.99 -5.53
CA TYR A 77 18.70 -3.64 -4.37
C TYR A 77 18.62 -2.70 -3.16
N LEU A 78 19.68 -1.91 -2.92
CA LEU A 78 19.68 -0.95 -1.81
C LEU A 78 18.74 0.22 -2.09
N HIS A 79 18.67 0.70 -3.33
CA HIS A 79 17.74 1.75 -3.73
C HIS A 79 16.29 1.29 -3.55
N TRP A 80 15.95 0.11 -4.07
CA TRP A 80 14.64 -0.51 -3.85
C TRP A 80 14.29 -0.63 -2.35
N PHE A 81 15.24 -1.11 -1.55
CA PHE A 81 15.04 -1.30 -0.12
C PHE A 81 14.76 0.03 0.60
N LEU A 82 15.50 1.08 0.25
CA LEU A 82 15.32 2.42 0.79
C LEU A 82 13.94 2.98 0.43
N ASP A 83 13.59 2.95 -0.85
CA ASP A 83 12.30 3.44 -1.37
C ASP A 83 11.13 2.71 -0.72
N SER A 84 11.20 1.39 -0.67
CA SER A 84 10.13 0.56 -0.10
C SER A 84 10.00 0.77 1.42
N THR A 85 11.11 1.03 2.12
CA THR A 85 11.08 1.32 3.56
C THR A 85 10.49 2.69 3.85
N VAL A 86 10.92 3.72 3.12
CA VAL A 86 10.38 5.09 3.23
C VAL A 86 8.89 5.09 2.87
N GLY A 87 8.53 4.44 1.76
CA GLY A 87 7.15 4.26 1.33
C GLY A 87 6.31 3.50 2.36
N PHE A 88 6.83 2.42 2.94
CA PHE A 88 6.14 1.67 4.00
C PHE A 88 5.83 2.54 5.22
N ILE A 89 6.80 3.33 5.71
CA ILE A 89 6.61 4.21 6.87
C ILE A 89 5.62 5.33 6.54
N ALA A 90 5.77 5.97 5.38
CA ALA A 90 4.94 7.11 4.98
C ALA A 90 3.50 6.72 4.64
N LEU A 91 3.28 5.57 3.97
CA LEU A 91 1.97 5.14 3.47
C LEU A 91 1.21 4.23 4.43
N THR A 92 1.85 3.64 5.44
CA THR A 92 1.11 2.86 6.46
C THR A 92 0.05 3.67 7.19
N PRO A 93 0.29 4.93 7.63
CA PRO A 93 -0.76 5.79 8.17
C PRO A 93 -1.90 6.05 7.18
N VAL A 94 -1.60 6.15 5.88
CA VAL A 94 -2.61 6.29 4.82
C VAL A 94 -3.48 5.04 4.76
N ILE A 95 -2.89 3.84 4.71
CA ILE A 95 -3.63 2.57 4.77
C ILE A 95 -4.47 2.49 6.04
N ALA A 96 -3.92 2.93 7.17
CA ALA A 96 -4.64 2.95 8.43
C ALA A 96 -5.90 3.83 8.37
N VAL A 97 -5.90 4.86 7.52
CA VAL A 97 -7.07 5.69 7.26
C VAL A 97 -8.00 5.07 6.22
N LEU A 98 -7.46 4.50 5.14
CA LEU A 98 -8.23 3.95 4.03
C LEU A 98 -9.04 2.72 4.44
N LEU A 99 -8.50 1.80 5.26
CA LEU A 99 -9.20 0.58 5.65
C LEU A 99 -10.59 0.81 6.28
N PRO A 100 -10.74 1.61 7.36
CA PRO A 100 -12.05 1.90 7.94
C PRO A 100 -12.95 2.71 6.99
N LEU A 101 -12.36 3.60 6.18
CA LEU A 101 -13.10 4.38 5.19
C LEU A 101 -13.70 3.47 4.10
N THR A 102 -12.89 2.61 3.48
CA THR A 102 -13.34 1.64 2.48
C THR A 102 -14.39 0.71 3.06
N THR A 103 -14.19 0.21 4.29
CA THR A 103 -15.18 -0.65 4.98
C THR A 103 -16.55 0.01 5.05
N ARG A 104 -16.60 1.31 5.37
CA ARG A 104 -17.85 2.09 5.42
C ARG A 104 -18.46 2.29 4.04
N LEU A 105 -17.63 2.60 3.03
CA LEU A 105 -18.10 2.89 1.68
C LEU A 105 -18.69 1.66 0.97
N VAL A 106 -18.30 0.45 1.36
CA VAL A 106 -18.79 -0.80 0.76
C VAL A 106 -19.91 -1.47 1.57
N LEU A 107 -20.46 -0.80 2.59
CA LEU A 107 -21.57 -1.35 3.35
C LEU A 107 -22.77 -1.63 2.43
N GLY A 108 -23.29 -2.86 2.52
CA GLY A 108 -24.40 -3.31 1.67
C GLY A 108 -24.00 -3.72 0.25
N LEU A 109 -22.72 -3.61 -0.12
CA LEU A 109 -22.21 -4.03 -1.43
C LEU A 109 -21.63 -5.46 -1.39
N PRO A 110 -21.45 -6.10 -2.56
CA PRO A 110 -20.74 -7.37 -2.65
C PRO A 110 -19.31 -7.29 -2.08
N ASN A 111 -18.90 -8.35 -1.39
CA ASN A 111 -17.59 -8.43 -0.73
C ASN A 111 -16.38 -8.18 -1.64
N TRP A 112 -16.49 -8.47 -2.94
CA TRP A 112 -15.41 -8.25 -3.91
C TRP A 112 -15.16 -6.76 -4.21
N VAL A 113 -16.12 -5.87 -3.90
CA VAL A 113 -15.98 -4.43 -4.10
C VAL A 113 -14.94 -3.84 -3.14
N PHE A 114 -14.77 -4.41 -1.94
CA PHE A 114 -13.81 -3.95 -0.94
C PHE A 114 -12.37 -3.86 -1.49
N PRO A 115 -11.73 -4.96 -1.94
CA PRO A 115 -10.36 -4.88 -2.44
C PRO A 115 -10.23 -3.98 -3.67
N VAL A 116 -11.23 -3.96 -4.56
CA VAL A 116 -11.21 -3.09 -5.75
C VAL A 116 -11.20 -1.62 -5.34
N LEU A 117 -12.10 -1.21 -4.44
CA LEU A 117 -12.17 0.17 -3.97
C LEU A 117 -10.92 0.55 -3.17
N LEU A 118 -10.41 -0.33 -2.31
CA LEU A 118 -9.18 -0.09 -1.55
C LEU A 118 -7.98 0.13 -2.48
N GLY A 119 -7.79 -0.75 -3.46
CA GLY A 119 -6.70 -0.66 -4.42
C GLY A 119 -6.78 0.60 -5.28
N PHE A 120 -7.98 0.96 -5.74
CA PHE A 120 -8.21 2.20 -6.49
C PHE A 120 -7.91 3.44 -5.65
N MET A 121 -8.46 3.54 -4.43
CA MET A 121 -8.22 4.66 -3.54
C MET A 121 -6.73 4.80 -3.20
N PHE A 122 -6.04 3.68 -2.97
CA PHE A 122 -4.60 3.70 -2.71
C PHE A 122 -3.83 4.20 -3.94
N ALA A 123 -4.15 3.72 -5.14
CA ALA A 123 -3.54 4.20 -6.38
C ALA A 123 -3.66 5.71 -6.55
N VAL A 124 -4.83 6.27 -6.25
CA VAL A 124 -5.08 7.72 -6.29
C VAL A 124 -4.25 8.47 -5.25
N VAL A 125 -4.20 7.98 -4.01
CA VAL A 125 -3.43 8.66 -2.94
C VAL A 125 -1.93 8.58 -3.20
N THR A 126 -1.45 7.57 -3.90
CA THR A 126 -0.03 7.44 -4.26
C THR A 126 0.40 8.30 -5.44
N ILE A 127 -0.52 8.96 -6.17
CA ILE A 127 -0.19 9.83 -7.33
C ILE A 127 0.96 10.81 -7.05
N PRO A 128 0.96 11.60 -5.95
CA PRO A 128 2.06 12.51 -5.63
C PRO A 128 3.34 11.82 -5.10
N GLY A 129 3.35 10.49 -5.00
CA GLY A 129 4.46 9.68 -4.50
C GLY A 129 5.80 9.97 -5.15
N PRO A 130 5.91 10.06 -6.49
CA PRO A 130 7.16 10.40 -7.17
C PRO A 130 7.70 11.77 -6.77
N LEU A 131 6.83 12.75 -6.53
CA LEU A 131 7.27 14.08 -6.09
C LEU A 131 7.82 14.03 -4.66
N ALA A 132 7.15 13.31 -3.77
CA ALA A 132 7.62 13.09 -2.41
C ALA A 132 8.95 12.31 -2.39
N HIS A 133 9.11 11.33 -3.28
CA HIS A 133 10.37 10.61 -3.48
C HIS A 133 11.47 11.55 -3.97
N ASP A 134 11.20 12.38 -4.98
CA ASP A 134 12.17 13.33 -5.51
C ASP A 134 12.67 14.32 -4.44
N MET A 135 11.80 14.71 -3.52
CA MET A 135 12.16 15.60 -2.41
C MET A 135 13.00 14.94 -1.32
N LEU A 136 12.87 13.63 -1.13
CA LEU A 136 13.44 12.92 0.03
C LEU A 136 14.57 11.97 -0.34
N VAL A 137 14.46 11.25 -1.46
CA VAL A 137 15.28 10.08 -1.80
C VAL A 137 16.00 10.23 -3.14
N ALA A 138 15.60 11.16 -4.00
CA ALA A 138 16.31 11.38 -5.26
C ALA A 138 17.73 11.94 -5.07
N ARG A 139 18.53 11.80 -6.12
CA ARG A 139 19.93 12.22 -6.14
C ARG A 139 20.05 13.70 -5.76
N GLY A 140 20.98 14.00 -4.85
CA GLY A 140 21.23 15.35 -4.37
C GLY A 140 20.47 15.71 -3.09
N THR A 141 19.51 14.89 -2.64
CA THR A 141 18.88 15.10 -1.33
C THR A 141 19.83 14.71 -0.20
N PRO A 142 19.65 15.26 1.03
CA PRO A 142 20.50 14.92 2.17
C PRO A 142 20.54 13.42 2.47
N LEU A 143 19.39 12.73 2.38
CA LEU A 143 19.30 11.29 2.61
C LEU A 143 20.01 10.50 1.51
N ALA A 144 19.79 10.84 0.24
CA ALA A 144 20.46 10.20 -0.88
C ALA A 144 21.99 10.36 -0.80
N ASN A 145 22.46 11.54 -0.43
CA ASN A 145 23.88 11.84 -0.29
C ASN A 145 24.50 11.06 0.88
N LEU A 146 23.80 10.99 2.03
CA LEU A 146 24.25 10.19 3.17
C LEU A 146 24.38 8.71 2.81
N ILE A 147 23.36 8.13 2.16
CA ILE A 147 23.37 6.73 1.75
C ILE A 147 24.44 6.47 0.69
N THR A 148 24.58 7.36 -0.30
CA THR A 148 25.61 7.25 -1.34
C THR A 148 27.02 7.39 -0.74
N HIS A 149 27.21 8.23 0.29
CA HIS A 149 28.50 8.36 0.96
C HIS A 149 28.94 7.06 1.67
N HIS A 150 28.00 6.35 2.31
CA HIS A 150 28.32 5.14 3.08
C HIS A 150 28.25 3.84 2.27
N PHE A 151 27.41 3.80 1.24
CA PHE A 151 27.09 2.59 0.50
C PHE A 151 27.17 2.76 -1.03
N GLY A 152 27.62 3.93 -1.49
CA GLY A 152 27.85 4.19 -2.90
C GLY A 152 28.99 3.34 -3.43
N ASP A 153 28.85 2.93 -4.69
CA ASP A 153 29.87 2.19 -5.41
C ASP A 153 30.35 3.05 -6.58
N PRO A 154 31.60 3.55 -6.53
CA PRO A 154 32.14 4.42 -7.57
C PRO A 154 32.36 3.69 -8.91
N SER A 155 32.29 2.36 -8.94
CA SER A 155 32.36 1.58 -10.17
C SER A 155 31.02 1.53 -10.93
N ILE A 156 29.91 1.88 -10.27
CA ILE A 156 28.59 1.92 -10.90
C ILE A 156 28.43 3.22 -11.69
N VAL A 157 28.58 3.13 -13.01
CA VAL A 157 28.24 4.22 -13.93
C VAL A 157 26.75 4.15 -14.24
N MET A 158 25.95 5.00 -13.59
CA MET A 158 24.52 5.08 -13.89
C MET A 158 24.27 5.99 -15.10
N PRO A 159 23.43 5.58 -16.06
CA PRO A 159 23.03 6.46 -17.15
C PRO A 159 22.35 7.71 -16.60
N PRO A 160 22.39 8.84 -17.33
CA PRO A 160 21.62 10.00 -16.95
C PRO A 160 20.12 9.63 -16.88
N PRO A 161 19.38 10.13 -15.88
CA PRO A 161 17.95 9.90 -15.79
C PRO A 161 17.23 10.53 -16.97
N THR A 162 16.18 9.88 -17.45
CA THR A 162 15.31 10.45 -18.47
C THR A 162 14.50 11.60 -17.85
N PRO A 163 14.53 12.82 -18.40
CA PRO A 163 13.79 13.93 -17.84
C PRO A 163 12.30 13.80 -18.18
N TYR A 164 11.47 13.58 -17.16
CA TYR A 164 10.02 13.66 -17.26
C TYR A 164 9.49 14.85 -16.47
N SER A 165 8.39 15.43 -16.94
CA SER A 165 7.64 16.43 -16.16
C SER A 165 6.96 15.79 -14.95
N ASP A 166 6.68 16.58 -13.92
CA ASP A 166 5.95 16.13 -12.72
C ASP A 166 4.62 15.46 -13.07
N LEU A 167 3.89 16.02 -14.03
CA LEU A 167 2.64 15.45 -14.52
C LEU A 167 2.84 14.06 -15.15
N ALA A 168 3.91 13.88 -15.92
CA ALA A 168 4.23 12.58 -16.52
C ALA A 168 4.56 11.54 -15.43
N LYS A 169 5.40 11.90 -14.44
CA LYS A 169 5.73 11.03 -13.30
C LYS A 169 4.48 10.62 -12.51
N MET A 170 3.62 11.58 -12.19
CA MET A 170 2.33 11.31 -11.52
C MET A 170 1.41 10.41 -12.36
N THR A 171 1.43 10.57 -13.68
CA THR A 171 0.67 9.72 -14.61
C THR A 171 1.22 8.30 -14.64
N HIS A 172 2.55 8.12 -14.71
CA HIS A 172 3.20 6.81 -14.64
C HIS A 172 2.84 6.09 -13.33
N GLN A 173 2.87 6.81 -12.21
CA GLN A 173 2.50 6.30 -10.90
C GLN A 173 1.05 5.80 -10.86
N PHE A 174 0.12 6.54 -11.46
CA PHE A 174 -1.28 6.11 -11.51
C PHE A 174 -1.49 4.94 -12.46
N VAL A 175 -1.00 5.04 -13.70
CA VAL A 175 -1.21 4.04 -14.76
C VAL A 175 -0.52 2.72 -14.41
N GLY A 176 0.71 2.78 -13.92
CA GLY A 176 1.46 1.62 -13.45
C GLY A 176 0.97 1.10 -12.10
N GLY A 177 0.62 2.00 -11.19
CA GLY A 177 0.16 1.67 -9.84
C GLY A 177 -1.22 1.03 -9.81
N LEU A 178 -2.19 1.53 -10.57
CA LEU A 178 -3.58 1.06 -10.53
C LEU A 178 -3.71 -0.48 -10.69
N PRO A 179 -3.20 -1.13 -11.76
CA PRO A 179 -3.32 -2.58 -11.89
C PRO A 179 -2.59 -3.33 -10.78
N VAL A 180 -1.43 -2.83 -10.33
CA VAL A 180 -0.63 -3.41 -9.24
C VAL A 180 -1.41 -3.36 -7.93
N TYR A 181 -1.95 -2.20 -7.55
CA TYR A 181 -2.62 -2.02 -6.27
C TYR A 181 -3.98 -2.72 -6.22
N LEU A 182 -4.70 -2.84 -7.34
CA LEU A 182 -5.90 -3.68 -7.43
C LEU A 182 -5.59 -5.18 -7.23
N LEU A 183 -4.51 -5.66 -7.84
CA LEU A 183 -4.05 -7.03 -7.64
C LEU A 183 -3.63 -7.27 -6.18
N LEU A 184 -2.76 -6.40 -5.64
CA LEU A 184 -2.23 -6.56 -4.29
C LEU A 184 -3.29 -6.40 -3.21
N SER A 185 -4.26 -5.50 -3.37
CA SER A 185 -5.40 -5.38 -2.44
C SER A 185 -6.28 -6.63 -2.47
N THR A 186 -6.47 -7.23 -3.64
CA THR A 186 -7.20 -8.50 -3.78
C THR A 186 -6.44 -9.64 -3.10
N VAL A 187 -5.13 -9.74 -3.30
CA VAL A 187 -4.28 -10.73 -2.63
C VAL A 187 -4.31 -10.53 -1.11
N ALA A 188 -4.18 -9.29 -0.62
CA ALA A 188 -4.25 -8.95 0.80
C ALA A 188 -5.58 -9.39 1.41
N TYR A 189 -6.68 -9.05 0.75
CA TYR A 189 -8.02 -9.42 1.15
C TYR A 189 -8.22 -10.94 1.24
N LEU A 190 -7.77 -11.69 0.22
CA LEU A 190 -7.85 -13.15 0.21
C LEU A 190 -6.99 -13.78 1.31
N LEU A 191 -5.79 -13.24 1.53
CA LEU A 191 -4.86 -13.72 2.55
C LEU A 191 -5.43 -13.51 3.97
N VAL A 192 -5.96 -12.31 4.26
CA VAL A 192 -6.64 -12.03 5.54
C VAL A 192 -7.78 -13.01 5.77
N ARG A 193 -8.63 -13.23 4.76
CA ARG A 193 -9.73 -14.19 4.86
C ARG A 193 -9.24 -15.60 5.14
N ALA A 194 -8.19 -16.05 4.46
CA ALA A 194 -7.62 -17.38 4.68
C ALA A 194 -7.07 -17.54 6.10
N VAL A 195 -6.37 -16.54 6.63
CA VAL A 195 -5.81 -16.56 7.99
C VAL A 195 -6.93 -16.58 9.04
N VAL A 196 -7.91 -15.69 8.92
CA VAL A 196 -9.04 -15.59 9.86
C VAL A 196 -9.89 -16.85 9.87
N SER A 197 -10.14 -17.42 8.69
CA SER A 197 -10.90 -18.67 8.57
C SER A 197 -10.21 -19.86 9.23
N ARG A 198 -8.87 -19.85 9.27
CA ARG A 198 -8.10 -20.88 9.99
C ARG A 198 -8.14 -20.65 11.50
N TRP A 199 -7.98 -19.40 11.94
CA TRP A 199 -8.05 -19.03 13.35
C TRP A 199 -9.40 -19.41 13.97
N GLN A 200 -10.51 -19.16 13.27
CA GLN A 200 -11.85 -19.53 13.75
C GLN A 200 -12.07 -21.04 13.87
N LYS A 201 -11.34 -21.87 13.11
CA LYS A 201 -11.45 -23.34 13.18
C LYS A 201 -10.62 -23.96 14.30
N SER A 202 -9.61 -23.23 14.81
CA SER A 202 -8.72 -23.69 15.88
C SER A 202 -9.16 -23.26 17.28
N SER A 203 -10.12 -22.34 17.36
CA SER A 203 -10.73 -21.86 18.61
C SER A 203 -12.00 -22.65 18.91
#